data_AF-A0A3T0RVI4-F1
#
_entry.id   AF-A0A3T0RVI4-F1
#
_cell.length_a   1.000
_cell.length_b   1.000
_cell.length_c   1.000
_cell.angle_alpha   90.00
_cell.angle_beta   90.00
_cell.angle_gamma   90.00
#
_symmetry.space_group_name_H-M   'P 1'
#
loop_
_entity.id
_entity.type
_entity.pdbx_description
1 polymer ?
#
loop_
_entity_poly.entity_id
_entity_poly.type
_entity_poly.pdbx_seq_one_letter_code
_entity_poly.pdbx_strand_id
1 'polypeptide(L)'
;MKTQRVTKNYLRSVLVTLTMASALQSCNPSSSSSGSSNSNSANSCQARTMSSATASDKDSMQNNNDLFQDVNNVSVRSNNNQDQDDAQTRFVKIDVGQLKQRLLNRRSNNFHLPLLNNKSVNVVLQSVKKYSANNIVATGKTDNDELSNVTIVINDDVITANVGETLSQESYEIRFAGNGVHTVKAITAKDDDCLTVEGENAHNLVQPLATESAKDVTAMAAVPTIDVLVAYTPAALNNVGGLSAMKALIQMGVADSNKAYQSSGVNLALRLVGIMALSQSESSFTSDLSSLKGTSDGKWDGVHAERKRLGADLVSVVAYYPSTSTAGIGFVGSSYSSGFSITKTTAFKQFSFTHELGHNIGLNHSDGYENASGRFRTIMAYGTYTRIPRFSNPAIDYNSYATGTSSNNSASILNARGAGVAAFSASVTQSDLPENSDPITDPGLPGEPCTDSEAPPASASE
;
A
#
# COMPACT_ATOMS: atom_id res chain seq x y z
N MET A 1 -18.98 58.46 18.06
CA MET A 1 -20.35 58.33 18.56
C MET A 1 -20.89 56.96 18.16
N LYS A 2 -21.35 56.17 19.15
CA LYS A 2 -22.35 55.07 19.10
C LYS A 2 -22.13 53.93 18.08
N THR A 3 -21.57 52.76 18.41
CA THR A 3 -22.03 51.62 19.28
C THR A 3 -23.26 50.83 18.75
N GLN A 4 -23.15 49.48 18.79
CA GLN A 4 -24.19 48.42 18.82
C GLN A 4 -24.88 48.05 17.48
N ARG A 5 -25.12 46.79 17.06
CA ARG A 5 -25.31 45.43 17.62
C ARG A 5 -24.75 44.42 16.58
N VAL A 6 -24.17 43.27 16.93
CA VAL A 6 -24.87 41.97 17.11
C VAL A 6 -24.09 41.10 18.10
N THR A 7 -24.78 40.60 19.14
CA THR A 7 -24.33 39.54 20.05
C THR A 7 -25.42 38.48 20.22
N LYS A 8 -24.97 37.26 20.55
CA LYS A 8 -25.67 36.07 21.08
C LYS A 8 -26.05 34.97 20.06
N ASN A 9 -25.29 33.87 20.10
CA ASN A 9 -25.76 32.63 20.73
C ASN A 9 -24.58 31.72 21.09
N TYR A 10 -24.28 31.63 22.39
CA TYR A 10 -23.42 30.64 23.03
C TYR A 10 -24.07 30.24 24.37
N LEU A 11 -23.99 28.94 24.68
CA LEU A 11 -24.20 28.26 25.98
C LEU A 11 -25.62 28.03 26.52
N ARG A 12 -25.95 26.74 26.70
CA ARG A 12 -26.51 26.10 27.92
C ARG A 12 -26.25 24.58 27.83
N SER A 13 -25.33 24.01 28.63
CA SER A 13 -25.51 23.41 29.99
C SER A 13 -25.74 21.88 29.87
N VAL A 14 -25.15 20.95 30.64
CA VAL A 14 -24.84 20.90 32.09
C VAL A 14 -23.66 19.95 32.38
N LEU A 15 -22.83 20.33 33.35
CA LEU A 15 -21.74 19.59 33.99
C LEU A 15 -22.28 18.82 35.20
N VAL A 16 -21.91 17.55 35.40
CA VAL A 16 -22.02 16.88 36.72
C VAL A 16 -20.71 16.16 37.02
N THR A 17 -19.97 16.71 37.98
CA THR A 17 -18.88 16.05 38.71
C THR A 17 -19.30 15.96 40.17
N LEU A 18 -19.15 14.78 40.78
CA LEU A 18 -19.07 14.66 42.23
C LEU A 18 -18.00 13.63 42.60
N THR A 19 -16.99 14.13 43.31
CA THR A 19 -15.90 13.47 44.00
C THR A 19 -16.41 12.69 45.23
N MET A 20 -15.80 11.56 45.57
CA MET A 20 -15.49 11.23 46.97
C MET A 20 -14.36 10.20 47.10
N ALA A 21 -13.61 10.38 48.18
CA ALA A 21 -12.27 9.86 48.44
C ALA A 21 -12.26 8.55 49.26
N SER A 22 -11.10 7.89 49.16
CA SER A 22 -10.37 7.02 50.09
C SER A 22 -11.02 6.61 51.41
N ALA A 23 -11.03 5.30 51.67
CA ALA A 23 -10.90 4.73 53.02
C ALA A 23 -10.03 3.46 52.97
N LEU A 24 -8.80 3.59 53.46
CA LEU A 24 -7.94 2.50 53.93
C LEU A 24 -8.39 2.13 55.33
N GLN A 25 -8.67 0.85 55.60
CA GLN A 25 -8.61 0.35 56.97
C GLN A 25 -8.06 -1.08 57.02
N SER A 26 -7.09 -1.23 57.91
CA SER A 26 -6.28 -2.37 58.32
C SER A 26 -7.03 -3.66 58.63
N CYS A 27 -6.47 -4.79 58.19
CA CYS A 27 -6.70 -6.11 58.81
C CYS A 27 -5.56 -6.44 59.76
N ASN A 28 -5.88 -6.83 60.99
CA ASN A 28 -5.00 -7.56 61.90
C ASN A 28 -5.77 -8.79 62.41
N PRO A 29 -5.18 -10.00 62.47
CA PRO A 29 -5.93 -11.22 62.74
C PRO A 29 -5.91 -11.58 64.24
N SER A 30 -7.01 -12.15 64.73
CA SER A 30 -7.00 -12.98 65.94
C SER A 30 -8.00 -14.12 65.82
N SER A 31 -7.68 -15.19 66.53
CA SER A 31 -7.92 -16.59 66.21
C SER A 31 -9.10 -17.23 66.97
N SER A 32 -9.56 -18.35 66.40
CA SER A 32 -9.95 -19.63 67.05
C SER A 32 -11.35 -19.87 67.61
N SER A 33 -11.90 -21.02 67.15
CA SER A 33 -12.83 -21.99 67.79
C SER A 33 -14.29 -21.56 67.96
N SER A 34 -15.34 -22.40 67.84
CA SER A 34 -15.58 -23.81 67.48
C SER A 34 -17.12 -24.01 67.53
N GLY A 35 -17.69 -25.02 66.83
CA GLY A 35 -18.97 -25.63 67.25
C GLY A 35 -20.19 -25.60 66.30
N SER A 36 -20.36 -26.68 65.54
CA SER A 36 -21.57 -27.52 65.34
C SER A 36 -23.00 -26.96 65.13
N SER A 37 -23.64 -27.54 64.08
CA SER A 37 -25.04 -28.03 63.95
C SER A 37 -26.15 -27.19 63.27
N ASN A 38 -26.50 -27.68 62.07
CA ASN A 38 -27.79 -28.00 61.46
C ASN A 38 -28.96 -26.99 61.24
N SER A 39 -29.39 -26.98 59.98
CA SER A 39 -30.74 -26.82 59.41
C SER A 39 -31.28 -25.43 59.00
N ASN A 40 -31.53 -25.37 57.68
CA ASN A 40 -32.56 -24.68 56.89
C ASN A 40 -32.81 -23.16 56.94
N SER A 41 -32.78 -22.63 55.71
CA SER A 41 -33.65 -21.59 55.11
C SER A 41 -33.12 -20.15 55.02
N ALA A 42 -32.80 -19.80 53.77
CA ALA A 42 -33.03 -18.54 53.06
C ALA A 42 -32.04 -17.37 53.19
N ASN A 43 -31.64 -16.90 52.01
CA ASN A 43 -31.10 -15.60 51.62
C ASN A 43 -29.67 -15.22 52.01
N SER A 44 -28.76 -15.28 51.02
CA SER A 44 -27.81 -14.18 50.81
C SER A 44 -27.14 -14.24 49.43
N CYS A 45 -27.11 -13.08 48.78
CA CYS A 45 -26.43 -12.73 47.55
C CYS A 45 -25.03 -13.36 47.40
N GLN A 46 -24.82 -14.13 46.32
CA GLN A 46 -23.47 -14.36 45.82
C GLN A 46 -23.04 -13.18 44.96
N ALA A 47 -21.95 -12.55 45.36
CA ALA A 47 -21.22 -11.58 44.58
C ALA A 47 -20.73 -12.23 43.28
N ARG A 48 -21.34 -11.85 42.15
CA ARG A 48 -20.71 -12.02 40.83
C ARG A 48 -19.49 -11.10 40.80
N THR A 49 -18.31 -11.68 40.85
CA THR A 49 -17.12 -11.07 40.26
C THR A 49 -17.44 -10.76 38.80
N MET A 50 -17.34 -9.48 38.42
CA MET A 50 -17.50 -9.03 37.05
C MET A 50 -16.33 -9.57 36.22
N SER A 51 -16.47 -10.78 35.70
CA SER A 51 -15.79 -11.24 34.49
C SER A 51 -16.82 -11.18 33.37
N SER A 52 -16.88 -10.05 32.68
CA SER A 52 -17.63 -9.90 31.43
C SER A 52 -16.66 -9.60 30.29
N ALA A 53 -15.75 -10.53 30.02
CA ALA A 53 -15.39 -10.77 28.63
C ALA A 53 -16.57 -11.55 28.04
N THR A 54 -17.37 -10.90 27.20
CA THR A 54 -18.52 -11.55 26.58
C THR A 54 -18.06 -12.71 25.70
N ALA A 55 -18.86 -13.76 25.57
CA ALA A 55 -18.54 -14.92 24.74
C ALA A 55 -18.21 -14.57 23.27
N SER A 56 -18.63 -13.37 22.81
CA SER A 56 -18.28 -12.79 21.51
C SER A 56 -16.77 -12.52 21.32
N ASP A 57 -16.04 -12.17 22.39
CA ASP A 57 -14.61 -11.85 22.31
C ASP A 57 -13.72 -13.11 22.35
N LYS A 58 -14.23 -14.21 22.90
CA LYS A 58 -13.51 -15.49 22.89
C LYS A 58 -13.72 -16.26 21.58
N ASP A 59 -14.91 -16.16 20.98
CA ASP A 59 -15.22 -16.77 19.69
C ASP A 59 -14.54 -16.05 18.51
N SER A 60 -14.27 -14.74 18.65
CA SER A 60 -13.47 -13.97 17.68
C SER A 60 -11.98 -14.30 17.78
N MET A 61 -11.45 -14.62 18.96
CA MET A 61 -10.06 -15.03 19.14
C MET A 61 -9.77 -16.47 18.64
N GLN A 62 -10.71 -17.41 18.80
CA GLN A 62 -10.51 -18.79 18.31
C GLN A 62 -10.64 -18.94 16.78
N ASN A 63 -11.44 -18.11 16.11
CA ASN A 63 -11.59 -18.14 14.64
C ASN A 63 -10.51 -17.38 13.86
N ASN A 64 -9.56 -16.69 14.50
CA ASN A 64 -8.53 -15.92 13.80
C ASN A 64 -7.25 -16.71 13.48
N ASN A 65 -6.97 -17.78 14.24
CA ASN A 65 -5.82 -18.65 13.99
C ASN A 65 -6.00 -19.58 12.76
N ASP A 66 -7.21 -19.66 12.19
CA ASP A 66 -7.48 -20.52 11.03
C ASP A 66 -7.13 -19.85 9.69
N LEU A 67 -7.11 -18.50 9.64
CA LEU A 67 -6.80 -17.75 8.41
C LEU A 67 -5.35 -17.92 7.97
N PHE A 68 -4.41 -17.98 8.91
CA PHE A 68 -2.97 -18.01 8.66
C PHE A 68 -2.39 -19.25 9.34
N GLN A 69 -1.98 -20.22 8.53
CA GLN A 69 -1.40 -21.46 9.01
C GLN A 69 0.10 -21.44 8.76
N ASP A 70 0.90 -21.45 9.83
CA ASP A 70 2.36 -21.48 9.74
C ASP A 70 2.83 -22.77 9.05
N VAL A 71 3.80 -22.63 8.15
CA VAL A 71 4.41 -23.75 7.43
C VAL A 71 5.83 -23.94 7.95
N ASN A 72 6.05 -25.04 8.69
CA ASN A 72 7.37 -25.39 9.22
C ASN A 72 8.28 -25.94 8.10
N ASN A 73 9.39 -25.23 7.84
CA ASN A 73 10.63 -25.63 7.16
C ASN A 73 10.80 -25.58 5.61
N VAL A 74 11.82 -24.79 5.23
CA VAL A 74 13.01 -25.08 4.37
C VAL A 74 12.80 -25.46 2.89
N SER A 75 11.70 -26.08 2.49
CA SER A 75 11.54 -26.58 1.10
C SER A 75 11.09 -25.51 0.08
N VAL A 76 10.66 -24.33 0.54
CA VAL A 76 10.37 -23.17 -0.34
C VAL A 76 11.65 -22.38 -0.67
N ARG A 77 12.83 -22.82 -0.18
CA ARG A 77 14.12 -22.32 -0.67
C ARG A 77 14.41 -22.94 -2.05
N SER A 78 14.01 -22.27 -3.11
CA SER A 78 14.66 -22.45 -4.41
C SER A 78 14.64 -21.16 -5.23
N ASN A 79 15.87 -20.71 -5.52
CA ASN A 79 16.34 -19.81 -6.59
C ASN A 79 16.70 -18.35 -6.25
N ASN A 80 16.31 -17.76 -5.12
CA ASN A 80 16.75 -16.39 -4.79
C ASN A 80 17.64 -16.37 -3.53
N ASN A 81 18.95 -16.42 -3.75
CA ASN A 81 20.02 -16.39 -2.74
C ASN A 81 20.14 -15.06 -1.96
N GLN A 82 19.08 -14.26 -1.82
CA GLN A 82 19.15 -12.92 -1.21
C GLN A 82 18.40 -12.72 0.12
N ASP A 83 17.55 -13.66 0.56
CA ASP A 83 16.86 -13.54 1.85
C ASP A 83 17.59 -14.28 2.97
N GLN A 84 18.86 -13.92 3.20
CA GLN A 84 19.62 -14.34 4.38
C GLN A 84 19.24 -13.46 5.59
N ASP A 85 18.01 -13.57 6.08
CA ASP A 85 17.67 -13.15 7.45
C ASP A 85 16.45 -13.95 7.96
N ASP A 86 16.68 -15.25 8.24
CA ASP A 86 15.66 -16.21 8.69
C ASP A 86 14.89 -15.77 9.94
N ALA A 87 15.44 -14.84 10.75
CA ALA A 87 14.78 -14.31 11.96
C ALA A 87 13.69 -13.27 11.67
N GLN A 88 13.62 -12.73 10.45
CA GLN A 88 12.70 -11.65 10.07
C GLN A 88 11.56 -12.11 9.14
N THR A 89 11.49 -13.40 8.81
CA THR A 89 10.54 -13.93 7.83
C THR A 89 9.78 -15.13 8.38
N ARG A 90 8.47 -15.13 8.19
CA ARG A 90 7.54 -16.22 8.49
C ARG A 90 6.93 -16.73 7.19
N PHE A 91 6.70 -18.04 7.07
CA PHE A 91 6.01 -18.64 5.92
C PHE A 91 4.64 -19.17 6.34
N VAL A 92 3.61 -18.79 5.60
CA VAL A 92 2.21 -19.10 5.93
C VAL A 92 1.43 -19.55 4.71
N LYS A 93 0.51 -20.48 4.91
CA LYS A 93 -0.64 -20.65 4.02
C LYS A 93 -1.76 -19.75 4.51
N ILE A 94 -2.46 -19.11 3.58
CA ILE A 94 -3.55 -18.20 3.90
C ILE A 94 -4.84 -18.71 3.26
N ASP A 95 -5.91 -18.82 4.05
CA ASP A 95 -7.26 -19.03 3.49
C ASP A 95 -7.76 -17.72 2.85
N VAL A 96 -7.41 -17.55 1.58
CA VAL A 96 -7.77 -16.37 0.80
C VAL A 96 -9.28 -16.27 0.62
N GLY A 97 -10.01 -17.39 0.52
CA GLY A 97 -11.46 -17.41 0.39
C GLY A 97 -12.13 -16.81 1.62
N GLN A 98 -11.74 -17.26 2.80
CA GLN A 98 -12.25 -16.73 4.07
C GLN A 98 -11.81 -15.28 4.28
N LEU A 99 -10.56 -14.91 3.93
CA LEU A 99 -10.12 -13.51 4.01
C LEU A 99 -10.95 -12.59 3.10
N LYS A 100 -11.22 -12.98 1.85
CA LYS A 100 -12.08 -12.22 0.93
C LYS A 100 -13.46 -11.99 1.55
N GLN A 101 -14.06 -13.02 2.15
CA GLN A 101 -15.38 -12.89 2.81
C GLN A 101 -15.33 -11.89 3.97
N ARG A 102 -14.25 -11.89 4.76
CA ARG A 102 -14.07 -10.92 5.86
C ARG A 102 -13.90 -9.50 5.34
N LEU A 103 -13.07 -9.27 4.33
CA LEU A 103 -12.88 -7.94 3.74
C LEU A 103 -14.18 -7.37 3.15
N LEU A 104 -15.02 -8.23 2.55
CA LEU A 104 -16.30 -7.81 1.95
C LEU A 104 -17.46 -7.72 2.96
N ASN A 105 -17.26 -8.18 4.19
CA ASN A 105 -18.31 -8.18 5.20
C ASN A 105 -18.56 -6.77 5.73
N ARG A 106 -19.67 -6.14 5.31
CA ARG A 106 -20.01 -4.78 5.75
C ARG A 106 -20.42 -4.66 7.22
N ARG A 107 -20.60 -5.77 7.95
CA ARG A 107 -21.00 -5.75 9.37
C ARG A 107 -19.82 -5.66 10.32
N SER A 108 -18.61 -5.96 9.87
CA SER A 108 -17.38 -5.87 10.64
C SER A 108 -16.30 -5.32 9.74
N ASN A 109 -15.75 -4.18 10.13
CA ASN A 109 -14.60 -3.58 9.45
C ASN A 109 -13.30 -3.91 10.17
N ASN A 110 -13.33 -4.80 11.16
CA ASN A 110 -12.17 -5.15 11.97
C ASN A 110 -11.83 -6.63 11.84
N PHE A 111 -10.55 -6.93 11.69
CA PHE A 111 -10.09 -8.31 11.76
C PHE A 111 -8.67 -8.38 12.29
N HIS A 112 -8.32 -9.53 12.84
CA HIS A 112 -7.00 -9.78 13.37
C HIS A 112 -6.07 -10.25 12.26
N LEU A 113 -4.93 -9.60 12.12
CA LEU A 113 -3.89 -9.95 11.16
C LEU A 113 -2.65 -10.44 11.91
N PRO A 114 -2.40 -11.76 11.92
CA PRO A 114 -1.16 -12.32 12.46
C PRO A 114 0.03 -11.84 11.63
N LEU A 115 1.10 -11.40 12.29
CA LEU A 115 2.35 -10.91 11.70
C LEU A 115 3.55 -11.76 12.15
N LEU A 116 4.72 -11.18 12.35
CA LEU A 116 5.93 -11.92 12.74
C LEU A 116 6.05 -12.11 14.27
N ASN A 117 6.77 -13.14 14.74
CA ASN A 117 7.16 -13.32 16.15
C ASN A 117 6.00 -13.31 17.16
N ASN A 118 4.88 -13.99 16.81
CA ASN A 118 3.63 -14.00 17.58
C ASN A 118 2.96 -12.62 17.74
N LYS A 119 3.46 -11.59 17.07
CA LYS A 119 2.79 -10.31 16.98
C LYS A 119 1.60 -10.44 16.05
N SER A 120 0.55 -9.70 16.38
CA SER A 120 -0.63 -9.57 15.56
C SER A 120 -1.23 -8.18 15.78
N VAL A 121 -1.91 -7.69 14.75
CA VAL A 121 -2.53 -6.36 14.78
C VAL A 121 -4.01 -6.49 14.49
N ASN A 122 -4.82 -5.66 15.14
CA ASN A 122 -6.22 -5.49 14.75
C ASN A 122 -6.28 -4.45 13.64
N VAL A 123 -6.66 -4.88 12.45
CA VAL A 123 -6.83 -3.99 11.30
C VAL A 123 -8.24 -3.40 11.35
N VAL A 124 -8.35 -2.09 11.20
CA VAL A 124 -9.61 -1.35 11.01
C VAL A 124 -9.66 -0.85 9.57
N LEU A 125 -10.53 -1.46 8.78
CA LEU A 125 -10.74 -1.13 7.37
C LEU A 125 -11.43 0.23 7.23
N GLN A 126 -10.89 1.06 6.34
CA GLN A 126 -11.40 2.38 5.97
C GLN A 126 -12.02 2.37 4.58
N SER A 127 -11.45 1.59 3.65
CA SER A 127 -11.97 1.44 2.29
C SER A 127 -11.82 0.01 1.83
N VAL A 128 -12.83 -0.50 1.12
CA VAL A 128 -12.77 -1.77 0.41
C VAL A 128 -13.35 -1.56 -0.98
N LYS A 129 -12.49 -1.66 -2.00
CA LYS A 129 -12.85 -1.57 -3.40
C LYS A 129 -12.81 -2.97 -4.03
N LYS A 130 -13.94 -3.38 -4.59
CA LYS A 130 -14.06 -4.61 -5.36
C LYS A 130 -14.01 -4.25 -6.84
N TYR A 131 -12.91 -4.58 -7.51
CA TYR A 131 -12.76 -4.40 -8.95
C TYR A 131 -13.36 -5.57 -9.72
N SER A 132 -13.25 -6.80 -9.17
CA SER A 132 -13.93 -7.99 -9.68
C SER A 132 -14.20 -8.98 -8.55
N ALA A 133 -14.76 -10.15 -8.83
CA ALA A 133 -14.88 -11.22 -7.82
C ALA A 133 -13.53 -11.65 -7.24
N ASN A 134 -12.46 -11.54 -8.03
CA ASN A 134 -11.13 -11.99 -7.68
C ASN A 134 -10.15 -10.84 -7.37
N ASN A 135 -10.51 -9.59 -7.66
CA ASN A 135 -9.67 -8.43 -7.39
C ASN A 135 -10.32 -7.52 -6.33
N ILE A 136 -9.72 -7.48 -5.15
CA ILE A 136 -10.17 -6.69 -4.00
C ILE A 136 -8.99 -5.90 -3.46
N VAL A 137 -9.20 -4.61 -3.26
CA VAL A 137 -8.25 -3.71 -2.59
C VAL A 137 -8.89 -3.20 -1.33
N ALA A 138 -8.25 -3.44 -0.19
CA ALA A 138 -8.68 -2.94 1.10
C ALA A 138 -7.59 -2.04 1.70
N THR A 139 -7.97 -0.87 2.20
CA THR A 139 -7.07 0.02 2.93
C THR A 139 -7.65 0.31 4.31
N GLY A 140 -6.76 0.55 5.27
CA GLY A 140 -7.15 0.82 6.65
C GLY A 140 -5.98 1.25 7.52
N LYS A 141 -6.17 1.07 8.82
CA LYS A 141 -5.21 1.38 9.88
C LYS A 141 -5.14 0.22 10.86
N THR A 142 -4.13 0.19 11.71
CA THR A 142 -4.14 -0.63 12.91
C THR A 142 -4.96 0.07 14.01
N ASP A 143 -5.57 -0.72 14.88
CA ASP A 143 -6.40 -0.22 15.98
C ASP A 143 -5.58 0.66 16.94
N ASN A 144 -6.17 1.76 17.42
CA ASN A 144 -5.52 2.78 18.26
C ASN A 144 -4.30 3.49 17.64
N ASP A 145 -4.07 3.35 16.33
CA ASP A 145 -3.03 4.08 15.61
C ASP A 145 -3.61 4.75 14.35
N GLU A 146 -4.10 5.98 14.51
CA GLU A 146 -4.77 6.74 13.44
C GLU A 146 -3.89 7.06 12.24
N LEU A 147 -2.57 7.07 12.41
CA LEU A 147 -1.62 7.47 11.38
C LEU A 147 -0.96 6.29 10.67
N SER A 148 -1.17 5.08 11.20
CA SER A 148 -0.74 3.82 10.63
C SER A 148 -1.31 3.57 9.23
N ASN A 149 -0.69 2.62 8.53
CA ASN A 149 -1.00 2.27 7.17
C ASN A 149 -1.22 0.77 7.00
N VAL A 150 -2.42 0.38 6.60
CA VAL A 150 -2.68 -0.96 6.09
C VAL A 150 -3.19 -0.87 4.66
N THR A 151 -2.58 -1.64 3.76
CA THR A 151 -3.03 -1.89 2.40
C THR A 151 -2.98 -3.38 2.15
N ILE A 152 -4.09 -3.97 1.70
CA ILE A 152 -4.23 -5.39 1.39
C ILE A 152 -4.84 -5.50 0.01
N VAL A 153 -4.20 -6.26 -0.86
CA VAL A 153 -4.70 -6.57 -2.19
C VAL A 153 -4.83 -8.06 -2.34
N ILE A 154 -5.99 -8.49 -2.82
CA ILE A 154 -6.24 -9.86 -3.22
C ILE A 154 -6.44 -9.87 -4.73
N ASN A 155 -5.68 -10.71 -5.42
CA ASN A 155 -5.86 -11.01 -6.83
C ASN A 155 -5.86 -12.53 -7.00
N ASP A 156 -6.99 -13.10 -7.45
CA ASP A 156 -7.25 -14.54 -7.48
C ASP A 156 -7.02 -15.19 -6.10
N ASP A 157 -6.05 -16.08 -5.97
CA ASP A 157 -5.66 -16.78 -4.75
C ASP A 157 -4.41 -16.18 -4.08
N VAL A 158 -3.94 -15.03 -4.56
CA VAL A 158 -2.75 -14.34 -4.03
C VAL A 158 -3.14 -13.13 -3.19
N ILE A 159 -2.49 -12.99 -2.04
CA ILE A 159 -2.52 -11.81 -1.18
C ILE A 159 -1.18 -11.09 -1.22
N THR A 160 -1.25 -9.78 -1.37
CA THR A 160 -0.13 -8.85 -1.20
C THR A 160 -0.55 -7.78 -0.19
N ALA A 161 0.23 -7.53 0.85
CA ALA A 161 -0.10 -6.52 1.85
C ALA A 161 1.10 -5.73 2.38
N ASN A 162 0.86 -4.49 2.77
CA ASN A 162 1.77 -3.64 3.54
C ASN A 162 1.06 -3.21 4.84
N VAL A 163 1.75 -3.34 5.97
CA VAL A 163 1.29 -2.92 7.29
C VAL A 163 2.39 -2.08 7.92
N GLY A 164 2.14 -0.81 8.21
CA GLY A 164 3.07 0.08 8.89
C GLY A 164 2.41 0.73 10.10
N GLU A 165 2.98 0.56 11.28
CA GLU A 165 2.51 1.17 12.52
C GLU A 165 3.31 2.43 12.82
N THR A 166 2.61 3.51 13.15
CA THR A 166 3.23 4.79 13.51
C THR A 166 3.78 4.76 14.93
N LEU A 167 3.04 4.18 15.87
CA LEU A 167 3.41 4.21 17.29
C LEU A 167 4.60 3.30 17.62
N SER A 168 4.63 2.09 17.07
CA SER A 168 5.76 1.15 17.23
C SER A 168 6.91 1.42 16.26
N GLN A 169 6.66 2.15 15.17
CA GLN A 169 7.57 2.33 14.03
C GLN A 169 7.94 1.02 13.32
N GLU A 170 7.14 -0.03 13.49
CA GLU A 170 7.34 -1.32 12.84
C GLU A 170 6.51 -1.42 11.56
N SER A 171 7.11 -2.00 10.53
CA SER A 171 6.47 -2.22 9.25
C SER A 171 6.67 -3.67 8.81
N TYR A 172 5.69 -4.21 8.10
CA TYR A 172 5.65 -5.59 7.63
C TYR A 172 5.07 -5.66 6.22
N GLU A 173 5.54 -6.63 5.45
CA GLU A 173 4.95 -7.01 4.18
C GLU A 173 4.44 -8.46 4.20
N ILE A 174 3.42 -8.71 3.38
CA ILE A 174 2.97 -10.05 3.01
C ILE A 174 3.13 -10.18 1.49
N ARG A 175 3.86 -11.20 1.03
CA ARG A 175 4.15 -11.45 -0.39
C ARG A 175 3.95 -12.91 -0.73
N PHE A 176 3.60 -13.20 -1.98
CA PHE A 176 3.52 -14.56 -2.47
C PHE A 176 4.92 -15.18 -2.60
N ALA A 177 5.06 -16.43 -2.17
CA ALA A 177 6.31 -17.19 -2.21
C ALA A 177 6.24 -18.41 -3.14
N GLY A 178 5.11 -18.61 -3.83
CA GLY A 178 4.86 -19.79 -4.66
C GLY A 178 4.10 -20.89 -3.91
N ASN A 179 3.50 -21.83 -4.66
CA ASN A 179 2.84 -23.03 -4.13
C ASN A 179 1.79 -22.78 -3.03
N GLY A 180 1.04 -21.67 -3.13
CA GLY A 180 0.02 -21.29 -2.15
C GLY A 180 0.58 -20.81 -0.80
N VAL A 181 1.89 -20.52 -0.74
CA VAL A 181 2.56 -20.01 0.46
C VAL A 181 2.87 -18.52 0.28
N HIS A 182 2.77 -17.78 1.38
CA HIS A 182 3.14 -16.37 1.48
C HIS A 182 4.24 -16.19 2.53
N THR A 183 5.11 -15.22 2.30
CA THR A 183 5.99 -14.69 3.34
C THR A 183 5.27 -13.60 4.12
N VAL A 184 5.57 -13.51 5.41
CA VAL A 184 5.33 -12.34 6.25
C VAL A 184 6.67 -11.88 6.76
N LYS A 185 7.10 -10.68 6.36
CA LYS A 185 8.46 -10.19 6.59
C LYS A 185 8.45 -8.82 7.25
N ALA A 186 9.34 -8.59 8.20
CA ALA A 186 9.57 -7.25 8.75
C ALA A 186 10.29 -6.38 7.70
N ILE A 187 9.87 -5.12 7.58
CA ILE A 187 10.48 -4.15 6.68
C ILE A 187 11.41 -3.27 7.52
N THR A 188 12.69 -3.21 7.13
CA THR A 188 13.67 -2.32 7.75
C THR A 188 13.91 -1.08 6.90
N ALA A 189 14.31 0.03 7.52
CA ALA A 189 14.61 1.27 6.81
C ALA A 189 15.79 1.16 5.82
N LYS A 190 16.58 0.08 5.88
CA LYS A 190 17.68 -0.20 4.94
C LYS A 190 17.25 -1.01 3.72
N ASP A 191 16.05 -1.58 3.73
CA ASP A 191 15.61 -2.48 2.68
C ASP A 191 15.36 -1.72 1.38
N ASP A 192 16.13 -2.02 0.33
CA ASP A 192 15.91 -1.50 -1.03
C ASP A 192 15.66 0.01 -1.11
N ASP A 193 16.33 0.76 -0.22
CA ASP A 193 16.25 2.22 -0.20
C ASP A 193 17.26 2.82 -1.16
N CYS A 194 16.89 3.95 -1.76
CA CYS A 194 17.75 4.74 -2.65
C CYS A 194 18.84 5.50 -1.85
N LEU A 195 19.53 4.83 -0.92
CA LEU A 195 20.40 5.41 0.12
C LEU A 195 21.63 6.18 -0.37
N THR A 196 21.90 6.22 -1.68
CA THR A 196 23.13 6.82 -2.20
C THR A 196 22.83 7.76 -3.37
N VAL A 197 23.08 9.04 -3.13
CA VAL A 197 23.47 9.97 -4.19
C VAL A 197 24.86 9.53 -4.67
N GLU A 198 25.04 9.28 -5.97
CA GLU A 198 26.13 9.79 -6.82
C GLU A 198 26.21 9.02 -8.16
N GLY A 199 26.09 9.78 -9.27
CA GLY A 199 26.10 9.31 -10.66
C GLY A 199 24.75 8.69 -11.05
N GLU A 200 23.95 9.23 -11.95
CA GLU A 200 24.28 9.69 -13.30
C GLU A 200 23.30 10.80 -13.74
N ASN A 201 23.69 11.51 -14.79
CA ASN A 201 23.10 12.73 -15.35
C ASN A 201 21.65 12.63 -15.89
N ALA A 202 20.76 11.81 -15.32
CA ALA A 202 19.35 11.75 -15.70
C ALA A 202 18.48 12.82 -15.00
N HIS A 203 18.97 13.42 -13.90
CA HIS A 203 18.18 14.33 -13.07
C HIS A 203 18.12 15.80 -13.56
N ASN A 204 18.74 16.17 -14.68
CA ASN A 204 18.87 17.58 -15.10
C ASN A 204 18.25 17.93 -16.46
N LEU A 205 17.35 17.12 -17.01
CA LEU A 205 16.56 17.54 -18.18
C LEU A 205 15.29 18.28 -17.74
N VAL A 206 15.47 19.43 -17.08
CA VAL A 206 14.38 20.41 -16.95
C VAL A 206 14.08 20.92 -18.36
N GLN A 207 13.02 20.41 -18.97
CA GLN A 207 12.46 21.03 -20.16
C GLN A 207 11.58 22.19 -19.71
N PRO A 208 11.67 23.38 -20.35
CA PRO A 208 10.69 24.43 -20.16
C PRO A 208 9.30 23.88 -20.51
N LEU A 209 8.34 24.02 -19.60
CA LEU A 209 6.94 23.67 -19.87
C LEU A 209 6.44 24.53 -21.04
N ALA A 210 5.95 23.88 -22.10
CA ALA A 210 5.08 24.54 -23.06
C ALA A 210 3.79 24.93 -22.33
N THR A 211 3.43 26.20 -22.39
CA THR A 211 2.15 26.72 -21.92
C THR A 211 1.05 26.25 -22.86
N GLU A 212 0.54 25.04 -22.66
CA GLU A 212 -0.71 24.66 -23.30
C GLU A 212 -1.89 25.22 -22.49
N SER A 213 -2.74 25.95 -23.21
CA SER A 213 -3.82 26.76 -22.65
C SER A 213 -4.81 25.87 -21.90
N ALA A 214 -4.96 26.11 -20.60
CA ALA A 214 -6.01 25.49 -19.80
C ALA A 214 -7.37 25.86 -20.40
N LYS A 215 -8.05 24.88 -21.01
CA LYS A 215 -9.47 25.03 -21.33
C LYS A 215 -10.25 25.16 -20.02
N ASP A 216 -11.09 26.19 -19.99
CA ASP A 216 -12.04 26.55 -18.94
C ASP A 216 -12.75 25.32 -18.34
N VAL A 217 -12.63 25.12 -17.02
CA VAL A 217 -13.37 24.10 -16.28
C VAL A 217 -14.15 24.76 -15.15
N THR A 218 -15.35 25.23 -15.47
CA THR A 218 -16.43 25.45 -14.50
C THR A 218 -17.15 24.12 -14.24
N ALA A 219 -16.51 23.25 -13.47
CA ALA A 219 -17.14 22.15 -12.76
C ALA A 219 -16.59 22.16 -11.33
N MET A 220 -17.42 21.87 -10.31
CA MET A 220 -16.93 21.59 -8.95
C MET A 220 -15.71 20.67 -9.07
N ALA A 221 -14.51 21.20 -8.79
CA ALA A 221 -13.28 20.65 -9.36
C ALA A 221 -13.14 19.18 -8.98
N ALA A 222 -13.38 18.30 -9.94
CA ALA A 222 -13.14 16.88 -9.78
C ALA A 222 -11.67 16.71 -9.40
N VAL A 223 -11.37 15.78 -8.48
CA VAL A 223 -10.00 15.45 -8.11
C VAL A 223 -9.26 15.05 -9.40
N PRO A 224 -8.20 15.77 -9.82
CA PRO A 224 -7.43 15.39 -10.99
C PRO A 224 -6.99 13.94 -10.85
N THR A 225 -7.22 13.14 -11.88
CA THR A 225 -6.92 11.70 -11.88
C THR A 225 -5.89 11.43 -12.96
N ILE A 226 -4.69 11.01 -12.56
CA ILE A 226 -3.65 10.57 -13.48
C ILE A 226 -3.92 9.10 -13.83
N ASP A 227 -4.06 8.84 -15.12
CA ASP A 227 -4.19 7.50 -15.67
C ASP A 227 -2.82 6.87 -15.85
N VAL A 228 -2.57 5.71 -15.24
CA VAL A 228 -1.28 5.01 -15.32
C VAL A 228 -1.41 3.64 -15.98
N LEU A 229 -0.56 3.41 -16.97
CA LEU A 229 -0.27 2.08 -17.51
C LEU A 229 0.95 1.53 -16.79
N VAL A 230 0.86 0.32 -16.25
CA VAL A 230 1.99 -0.33 -15.59
C VAL A 230 2.40 -1.57 -16.35
N ALA A 231 3.60 -1.58 -16.90
CA ALA A 231 4.15 -2.74 -17.59
C ALA A 231 5.06 -3.55 -16.65
N TYR A 232 5.36 -4.79 -16.98
CA TYR A 232 6.32 -5.61 -16.23
C TYR A 232 7.20 -6.46 -17.14
N THR A 233 8.41 -6.75 -16.67
CA THR A 233 9.35 -7.62 -17.39
C THR A 233 9.12 -9.11 -17.07
N PRO A 234 9.57 -10.04 -17.93
CA PRO A 234 9.48 -11.48 -17.64
C PRO A 234 10.20 -11.90 -16.36
N ALA A 235 11.38 -11.32 -16.07
CA ALA A 235 12.12 -11.65 -14.85
C ALA A 235 11.43 -11.11 -13.59
N ALA A 236 10.78 -9.93 -13.67
CA ALA A 236 9.95 -9.43 -12.59
C ALA A 236 8.73 -10.31 -12.32
N LEU A 237 8.05 -10.78 -13.37
CA LEU A 237 6.92 -11.72 -13.24
C LEU A 237 7.34 -13.01 -12.52
N ASN A 238 8.47 -13.58 -12.91
CA ASN A 238 9.04 -14.76 -12.27
C ASN A 238 9.45 -14.50 -10.82
N ASN A 239 10.06 -13.33 -10.55
CA ASN A 239 10.51 -12.95 -9.21
C ASN A 239 9.35 -12.83 -8.20
N VAL A 240 8.21 -12.28 -8.61
CA VAL A 240 7.04 -12.13 -7.72
C VAL A 240 6.18 -13.39 -7.63
N GLY A 241 6.48 -14.42 -8.42
CA GLY A 241 5.79 -15.72 -8.37
C GLY A 241 4.58 -15.84 -9.30
N GLY A 242 4.47 -15.01 -10.34
CA GLY A 242 3.46 -15.14 -11.39
C GLY A 242 2.46 -13.99 -11.49
N LEU A 243 1.49 -14.14 -12.40
CA LEU A 243 0.64 -13.04 -12.87
C LEU A 243 -0.26 -12.46 -11.76
N SER A 244 -0.92 -13.31 -10.97
CA SER A 244 -1.81 -12.84 -9.89
C SER A 244 -1.02 -12.06 -8.83
N ALA A 245 0.21 -12.49 -8.50
CA ALA A 245 1.10 -11.76 -7.61
C ALA A 245 1.58 -10.43 -8.19
N MET A 246 1.93 -10.39 -9.48
CA MET A 246 2.30 -9.15 -10.18
C MET A 246 1.16 -8.14 -10.20
N LYS A 247 -0.05 -8.57 -10.57
CA LYS A 247 -1.25 -7.72 -10.55
C LYS A 247 -1.55 -7.19 -9.15
N ALA A 248 -1.45 -8.04 -8.13
CA ALA A 248 -1.63 -7.63 -6.75
C ALA A 248 -0.58 -6.59 -6.29
N LEU A 249 0.69 -6.76 -6.67
CA LEU A 249 1.78 -5.84 -6.36
C LEU A 249 1.56 -4.46 -7.01
N ILE A 250 1.26 -4.43 -8.31
CA ILE A 250 0.98 -3.19 -9.05
C ILE A 250 -0.21 -2.45 -8.44
N GLN A 251 -1.31 -3.18 -8.18
CA GLN A 251 -2.51 -2.60 -7.62
C GLN A 251 -2.29 -2.08 -6.19
N MET A 252 -1.42 -2.73 -5.40
CA MET A 252 -0.99 -2.23 -4.08
C MET A 252 -0.21 -0.93 -4.22
N GLY A 253 0.74 -0.84 -5.16
CA GLY A 253 1.47 0.41 -5.42
C GLY A 253 0.54 1.58 -5.75
N VAL A 254 -0.49 1.34 -6.55
CA VAL A 254 -1.52 2.36 -6.87
C VAL A 254 -2.36 2.74 -5.64
N ALA A 255 -2.71 1.77 -4.80
CA ALA A 255 -3.46 2.02 -3.57
C ALA A 255 -2.64 2.81 -2.55
N ASP A 256 -1.36 2.45 -2.36
CA ASP A 256 -0.42 3.15 -1.48
C ASP A 256 -0.16 4.57 -1.98
N SER A 257 0.00 4.79 -3.30
CA SER A 257 0.12 6.14 -3.88
C SER A 257 -1.10 7.02 -3.56
N ASN A 258 -2.31 6.51 -3.81
CA ASN A 258 -3.55 7.24 -3.51
C ASN A 258 -3.69 7.56 -2.02
N LYS A 259 -3.30 6.63 -1.16
CA LYS A 259 -3.32 6.84 0.28
C LYS A 259 -2.28 7.86 0.73
N ALA A 260 -1.10 7.88 0.11
CA ALA A 260 -0.09 8.89 0.35
C ALA A 260 -0.55 10.28 -0.08
N TYR A 261 -1.23 10.41 -1.21
CA TYR A 261 -1.84 11.69 -1.62
C TYR A 261 -2.84 12.19 -0.58
N GLN A 262 -3.79 11.34 -0.18
CA GLN A 262 -4.80 11.69 0.83
C GLN A 262 -4.16 12.07 2.17
N SER A 263 -3.20 11.28 2.65
CA SER A 263 -2.53 11.48 3.93
C SER A 263 -1.63 12.71 3.98
N SER A 264 -1.33 13.31 2.82
CA SER A 264 -0.50 14.50 2.66
C SER A 264 -1.27 15.75 2.23
N GLY A 265 -2.61 15.70 2.15
CA GLY A 265 -3.41 16.84 1.68
C GLY A 265 -3.20 17.17 0.20
N VAL A 266 -2.90 16.16 -0.61
CA VAL A 266 -2.75 16.28 -2.06
C VAL A 266 -4.09 15.95 -2.74
N ASN A 267 -4.60 16.90 -3.51
CA ASN A 267 -5.78 16.77 -4.35
C ASN A 267 -5.39 16.13 -5.69
N LEU A 268 -5.08 14.84 -5.65
CA LEU A 268 -4.69 14.04 -6.81
C LEU A 268 -5.13 12.59 -6.58
N ALA A 269 -5.54 11.93 -7.64
CA ALA A 269 -5.81 10.50 -7.66
C ALA A 269 -4.99 9.82 -8.76
N LEU A 270 -4.69 8.54 -8.55
CA LEU A 270 -4.05 7.66 -9.52
C LEU A 270 -5.05 6.57 -9.89
N ARG A 271 -5.26 6.35 -11.20
CA ARG A 271 -6.11 5.28 -11.73
C ARG A 271 -5.28 4.36 -12.61
N LEU A 272 -5.27 3.08 -12.26
CA LEU A 272 -4.67 2.04 -13.10
C LEU A 272 -5.60 1.78 -14.30
N VAL A 273 -5.11 2.05 -15.51
CA VAL A 273 -5.88 1.86 -16.75
C VAL A 273 -5.47 0.62 -17.54
N GLY A 274 -4.28 0.08 -17.25
CA GLY A 274 -3.78 -1.12 -17.89
C GLY A 274 -2.62 -1.75 -17.16
N ILE A 275 -2.47 -3.06 -17.35
CA ILE A 275 -1.27 -3.81 -17.04
C ILE A 275 -0.84 -4.54 -18.31
N MET A 276 0.45 -4.52 -18.66
CA MET A 276 0.95 -5.25 -19.84
C MET A 276 2.28 -5.97 -19.58
N ALA A 277 2.43 -7.15 -20.17
CA ALA A 277 3.71 -7.84 -20.22
C ALA A 277 4.66 -7.21 -21.26
N LEU A 278 5.94 -7.11 -20.92
CA LEU A 278 7.01 -6.78 -21.86
C LEU A 278 7.68 -8.07 -22.37
N SER A 279 8.08 -8.08 -23.64
CA SER A 279 8.65 -9.25 -24.29
C SER A 279 10.13 -9.50 -23.97
N GLN A 280 10.87 -8.45 -23.63
CA GLN A 280 12.32 -8.49 -23.42
C GLN A 280 12.66 -8.24 -21.96
N SER A 281 13.73 -8.88 -21.49
CA SER A 281 14.27 -8.65 -20.14
C SER A 281 14.92 -7.28 -19.99
N GLU A 282 14.86 -6.79 -18.76
CA GLU A 282 15.64 -5.68 -18.22
C GLU A 282 17.16 -5.93 -18.33
N SER A 283 17.93 -4.84 -18.40
CA SER A 283 19.39 -4.85 -18.36
C SER A 283 19.93 -3.96 -17.24
N SER A 284 19.81 -2.64 -17.37
CA SER A 284 20.17 -1.65 -16.35
C SER A 284 19.15 -0.52 -16.34
N PHE A 285 18.92 0.07 -15.17
CA PHE A 285 17.94 1.15 -15.01
C PHE A 285 18.09 2.28 -16.05
N THR A 286 19.30 2.82 -16.24
CA THR A 286 19.54 3.91 -17.20
C THR A 286 19.26 3.50 -18.64
N SER A 287 19.73 2.32 -19.06
CA SER A 287 19.52 1.81 -20.42
C SER A 287 18.05 1.51 -20.67
N ASP A 288 17.40 0.87 -19.71
CA ASP A 288 16.00 0.46 -19.79
C ASP A 288 15.06 1.67 -19.78
N LEU A 289 15.34 2.69 -18.96
CA LEU A 289 14.54 3.92 -18.98
C LEU A 289 14.71 4.67 -20.31
N SER A 290 15.92 4.69 -20.86
CA SER A 290 16.17 5.25 -22.19
C SER A 290 15.41 4.48 -23.28
N SER A 291 15.39 3.15 -23.21
CA SER A 291 14.69 2.30 -24.17
C SER A 291 13.18 2.47 -24.05
N LEU A 292 12.65 2.51 -22.82
CA LEU A 292 11.24 2.73 -22.52
C LEU A 292 10.72 4.07 -23.09
N LYS A 293 11.55 5.11 -23.08
CA LYS A 293 11.25 6.40 -23.70
C LYS A 293 11.39 6.36 -25.22
N GLY A 294 12.33 5.55 -25.73
CA GLY A 294 12.52 5.28 -27.15
C GLY A 294 11.26 4.66 -27.79
N THR A 295 11.12 4.82 -29.10
CA THR A 295 9.92 4.36 -29.85
C THR A 295 10.27 3.47 -31.05
N SER A 296 11.56 3.20 -31.26
CA SER A 296 12.04 2.53 -32.46
C SER A 296 13.40 1.83 -32.27
N ASP A 297 13.80 1.56 -31.03
CA ASP A 297 15.05 0.82 -30.76
C ASP A 297 14.84 -0.70 -30.69
N GLY A 298 13.60 -1.15 -30.88
CA GLY A 298 13.20 -2.55 -30.83
C GLY A 298 13.00 -3.07 -29.41
N LYS A 299 13.11 -2.22 -28.37
CA LYS A 299 12.93 -2.60 -26.98
C LYS A 299 11.75 -1.88 -26.34
N TRP A 300 10.72 -2.67 -26.01
CA TRP A 300 9.50 -2.21 -25.34
C TRP A 300 8.69 -1.15 -26.10
N ASP A 301 8.98 -0.90 -27.38
CA ASP A 301 8.28 0.07 -28.26
C ASP A 301 6.75 -0.09 -28.26
N GLY A 302 6.26 -1.32 -28.09
CA GLY A 302 4.82 -1.61 -28.02
C GLY A 302 4.08 -0.88 -26.90
N VAL A 303 4.78 -0.44 -25.84
CA VAL A 303 4.20 0.32 -24.73
C VAL A 303 3.54 1.63 -25.17
N HIS A 304 4.06 2.28 -26.22
CA HIS A 304 3.53 3.57 -26.68
C HIS A 304 2.19 3.42 -27.39
N ALA A 305 2.01 2.34 -28.14
CA ALA A 305 0.74 2.01 -28.76
C ALA A 305 -0.32 1.73 -27.69
N GLU A 306 0.05 0.97 -26.65
CA GLU A 306 -0.86 0.63 -25.55
C GLU A 306 -1.20 1.85 -24.68
N ARG A 307 -0.20 2.67 -24.35
CA ARG A 307 -0.40 3.95 -23.64
C ARG A 307 -1.41 4.83 -24.36
N LYS A 308 -1.27 4.97 -25.69
CA LYS A 308 -2.20 5.73 -26.53
C LYS A 308 -3.60 5.10 -26.52
N ARG A 309 -3.69 3.78 -26.66
CA ARG A 309 -4.96 3.05 -26.70
C ARG A 309 -5.77 3.21 -25.40
N LEU A 310 -5.08 3.19 -24.26
CA LEU A 310 -5.70 3.27 -22.94
C LEU A 310 -5.85 4.70 -22.41
N GLY A 311 -5.31 5.70 -23.11
CA GLY A 311 -5.30 7.08 -22.64
C GLY A 311 -4.45 7.29 -21.39
N ALA A 312 -3.35 6.53 -21.22
CA ALA A 312 -2.52 6.63 -20.03
C ALA A 312 -1.64 7.90 -20.04
N ASP A 313 -1.74 8.69 -18.99
CA ASP A 313 -0.94 9.88 -18.75
C ASP A 313 0.51 9.55 -18.37
N LEU A 314 0.73 8.49 -17.58
CA LEU A 314 2.04 8.02 -17.18
C LEU A 314 2.21 6.53 -17.47
N VAL A 315 3.46 6.11 -17.65
CA VAL A 315 3.86 4.72 -17.80
C VAL A 315 4.92 4.38 -16.75
N SER A 316 4.75 3.26 -16.06
CA SER A 316 5.75 2.73 -15.14
C SER A 316 6.06 1.27 -15.47
N VAL A 317 7.32 0.86 -15.35
CA VAL A 317 7.74 -0.54 -15.54
C VAL A 317 8.13 -1.14 -14.21
N VAL A 318 7.62 -2.33 -13.91
CA VAL A 318 8.09 -3.18 -12.82
C VAL A 318 9.14 -4.14 -13.35
N ALA A 319 10.36 -4.04 -12.82
CA ALA A 319 11.51 -4.83 -13.23
C ALA A 319 12.23 -5.46 -12.03
N TYR A 320 13.08 -6.45 -12.28
CA TYR A 320 13.87 -7.16 -11.29
C TYR A 320 15.38 -6.92 -11.50
N TYR A 321 15.95 -6.08 -10.64
CA TYR A 321 17.38 -5.78 -10.63
C TYR A 321 18.03 -6.30 -9.33
N PRO A 322 18.43 -7.58 -9.26
CA PRO A 322 18.93 -8.19 -8.02
C PRO A 322 20.26 -7.62 -7.54
N SER A 323 21.09 -7.08 -8.45
CA SER A 323 22.49 -6.72 -8.16
C SER A 323 22.69 -5.25 -7.76
N THR A 324 21.62 -4.48 -7.55
CA THR A 324 21.70 -3.04 -7.26
C THR A 324 20.87 -2.63 -6.05
N SER A 325 21.36 -1.64 -5.31
CA SER A 325 20.63 -0.94 -4.25
C SER A 325 19.63 0.07 -4.81
N THR A 326 19.72 0.45 -6.09
CA THR A 326 18.76 1.36 -6.72
C THR A 326 17.34 0.77 -6.69
N ALA A 327 16.41 1.56 -6.18
CA ALA A 327 15.02 1.18 -5.98
C ALA A 327 14.15 1.45 -7.22
N GLY A 328 14.53 2.46 -8.01
CA GLY A 328 13.82 2.92 -9.20
C GLY A 328 14.54 4.08 -9.89
N ILE A 329 14.02 4.49 -11.03
CA ILE A 329 14.41 5.70 -11.75
C ILE A 329 13.19 6.25 -12.52
N GLY A 330 13.06 7.57 -12.61
CA GLY A 330 12.03 8.24 -13.40
C GLY A 330 12.50 9.59 -13.92
N PHE A 331 11.88 10.05 -15.00
CA PHE A 331 12.12 11.41 -15.49
C PHE A 331 11.45 12.44 -14.56
N VAL A 332 12.16 13.54 -14.26
CA VAL A 332 11.61 14.60 -13.39
C VAL A 332 10.83 15.63 -14.20
N GLY A 333 9.60 15.95 -13.78
CA GLY A 333 8.80 17.02 -14.38
C GLY A 333 8.50 16.74 -15.86
N SER A 334 7.86 15.61 -16.09
CA SER A 334 7.70 15.02 -17.42
C SER A 334 6.71 15.78 -18.30
N SER A 335 6.71 15.45 -19.60
CA SER A 335 5.60 15.66 -20.53
C SER A 335 5.05 14.29 -20.96
N TYR A 336 4.06 14.24 -21.86
CA TYR A 336 3.61 12.96 -22.42
C TYR A 336 4.78 12.15 -22.98
N SER A 337 5.73 12.76 -23.70
CA SER A 337 6.88 12.05 -24.30
C SER A 337 7.99 11.65 -23.31
N SER A 338 7.90 12.02 -22.03
CA SER A 338 8.88 11.65 -21.00
C SER A 338 8.26 11.10 -19.72
N GLY A 339 6.94 10.91 -19.65
CA GLY A 339 6.20 10.39 -18.49
C GLY A 339 6.44 8.90 -18.20
N PHE A 340 7.69 8.50 -18.01
CA PHE A 340 8.16 7.13 -17.82
C PHE A 340 8.94 6.98 -16.51
N SER A 341 8.76 5.84 -15.85
CA SER A 341 9.55 5.39 -14.69
C SER A 341 9.76 3.88 -14.68
N ILE A 342 10.71 3.41 -13.88
CA ILE A 342 10.96 2.00 -13.60
C ILE A 342 11.10 1.81 -12.09
N THR A 343 10.47 0.79 -11.53
CA THR A 343 10.57 0.43 -10.11
C THR A 343 10.96 -1.03 -9.95
N LYS A 344 11.89 -1.31 -9.03
CA LYS A 344 12.28 -2.68 -8.68
C LYS A 344 11.17 -3.38 -7.90
N THR A 345 10.90 -4.65 -8.20
CA THR A 345 9.87 -5.47 -7.52
C THR A 345 9.94 -5.40 -6.00
N THR A 346 11.15 -5.50 -5.43
CA THR A 346 11.36 -5.54 -3.97
C THR A 346 11.21 -4.18 -3.27
N ALA A 347 11.15 -3.08 -4.03
CA ALA A 347 11.15 -1.72 -3.50
C ALA A 347 9.74 -1.13 -3.24
N PHE A 348 8.68 -1.85 -3.63
CA PHE A 348 7.29 -1.42 -3.40
C PHE A 348 6.97 -1.24 -1.90
N LYS A 349 7.60 -2.04 -1.04
CA LYS A 349 7.46 -1.95 0.44
C LYS A 349 7.99 -0.63 1.03
N GLN A 350 8.82 0.09 0.30
CA GLN A 350 9.35 1.43 0.64
C GLN A 350 8.73 2.55 -0.22
N PHE A 351 7.56 2.31 -0.81
CA PHE A 351 6.83 3.30 -1.62
C PHE A 351 7.61 3.81 -2.83
N SER A 352 8.58 3.05 -3.36
CA SER A 352 9.40 3.51 -4.49
C SER A 352 8.58 3.69 -5.77
N PHE A 353 7.54 2.88 -6.00
CA PHE A 353 6.58 3.13 -7.08
C PHE A 353 5.94 4.53 -6.99
N THR A 354 5.50 4.91 -5.79
CA THR A 354 4.95 6.24 -5.51
C THR A 354 6.00 7.35 -5.66
N HIS A 355 7.24 7.07 -5.26
CA HIS A 355 8.39 7.97 -5.40
C HIS A 355 8.70 8.29 -6.87
N GLU A 356 8.81 7.28 -7.72
CA GLU A 356 9.15 7.48 -9.13
C GLU A 356 8.03 8.22 -9.89
N LEU A 357 6.76 7.92 -9.59
CA LEU A 357 5.65 8.72 -10.13
C LEU A 357 5.69 10.17 -9.63
N GLY A 358 6.16 10.39 -8.40
CA GLY A 358 6.45 11.72 -7.86
C GLY A 358 7.47 12.49 -8.71
N HIS A 359 8.55 11.83 -9.16
CA HIS A 359 9.47 12.42 -10.12
C HIS A 359 8.77 12.80 -11.42
N ASN A 360 8.00 11.88 -12.02
CA ASN A 360 7.27 12.17 -13.26
C ASN A 360 6.38 13.43 -13.14
N ILE A 361 5.75 13.64 -11.99
CA ILE A 361 4.91 14.82 -11.74
C ILE A 361 5.76 16.09 -11.53
N GLY A 362 6.96 15.96 -10.95
CA GLY A 362 7.89 17.08 -10.82
C GLY A 362 8.62 17.22 -9.50
N LEU A 363 8.55 16.21 -8.63
CA LEU A 363 9.26 16.23 -7.36
C LEU A 363 10.73 15.89 -7.55
N ASN A 364 11.57 16.51 -6.73
CA ASN A 364 12.96 16.17 -6.52
C ASN A 364 13.14 15.61 -5.11
N HIS A 365 14.28 14.98 -4.85
CA HIS A 365 14.60 14.50 -3.51
C HIS A 365 14.64 15.63 -2.47
N SER A 366 15.05 16.83 -2.87
CA SER A 366 15.05 18.03 -2.01
C SER A 366 13.65 18.44 -1.54
N ASP A 367 12.59 18.00 -2.22
CA ASP A 367 11.22 18.26 -1.77
C ASP A 367 10.83 17.33 -0.63
N GLY A 368 11.56 16.23 -0.43
CA GLY A 368 11.42 15.34 0.71
C GLY A 368 11.85 16.00 2.02
N TYR A 369 11.34 15.47 3.12
CA TYR A 369 11.61 15.90 4.48
C TYR A 369 11.87 14.71 5.40
N GLU A 370 12.83 14.85 6.29
CA GLU A 370 13.09 13.93 7.41
C GLU A 370 12.98 14.66 8.75
N ASN A 371 12.53 13.94 9.77
CA ASN A 371 12.48 14.43 11.12
C ASN A 371 13.14 13.43 12.07
N ALA A 372 14.28 13.81 12.63
CA ALA A 372 15.04 12.96 13.55
C ALA A 372 14.30 12.67 14.86
N SER A 373 13.53 13.63 15.39
CA SER A 373 12.79 13.46 16.65
C SER A 373 11.60 12.52 16.47
N GLY A 374 10.87 12.68 15.36
CA GLY A 374 9.79 11.77 14.95
C GLY A 374 10.29 10.45 14.36
N ARG A 375 11.59 10.33 14.07
CA ARG A 375 12.26 9.19 13.44
C ARG A 375 11.60 8.72 12.14
N PHE A 376 11.19 9.67 11.29
CA PHE A 376 10.58 9.37 10.00
C PHE A 376 11.21 10.19 8.87
N ARG A 377 10.97 9.74 7.65
CA ARG A 377 11.18 10.52 6.43
C ARG A 377 10.01 10.35 5.47
N THR A 378 9.74 11.37 4.68
CA THR A 378 8.66 11.38 3.67
C THR A 378 9.12 10.74 2.36
N ILE A 379 8.19 10.42 1.46
CA ILE A 379 8.42 9.57 0.28
C ILE A 379 9.61 10.02 -0.57
N MET A 380 9.77 11.32 -0.81
CA MET A 380 10.87 11.84 -1.65
C MET A 380 12.23 11.93 -0.94
N ALA A 381 12.26 11.82 0.39
CA ALA A 381 13.48 12.00 1.15
C ALA A 381 14.39 10.76 1.06
N TYR A 382 15.68 11.00 0.90
CA TYR A 382 16.71 10.05 1.28
C TYR A 382 16.80 9.94 2.81
N GLY A 383 17.45 8.89 3.31
CA GLY A 383 17.79 8.79 4.74
C GLY A 383 17.50 7.43 5.33
N THR A 384 17.93 7.23 6.57
CA THR A 384 17.90 5.93 7.26
C THR A 384 16.70 5.76 8.20
N TYR A 385 15.83 6.76 8.28
CA TYR A 385 14.59 6.68 9.05
C TYR A 385 13.49 5.93 8.29
N THR A 386 12.49 5.46 9.04
CA THR A 386 11.31 4.81 8.45
C THR A 386 10.65 5.74 7.45
N ARG A 387 10.54 5.29 6.20
CA ARG A 387 9.81 6.03 5.17
C ARG A 387 8.32 5.86 5.44
N ILE A 388 7.64 6.97 5.69
CA ILE A 388 6.20 6.97 5.93
C ILE A 388 5.45 7.19 4.62
N PRO A 389 4.20 6.69 4.49
CA PRO A 389 3.37 6.85 3.28
C PRO A 389 2.79 8.27 3.21
N ARG A 390 3.67 9.28 3.22
CA ARG A 390 3.33 10.70 3.13
C ARG A 390 4.39 11.42 2.30
N PHE A 391 3.92 12.25 1.39
CA PHE A 391 4.67 13.37 0.83
C PHE A 391 4.80 14.49 1.87
N SER A 392 5.86 15.29 1.76
CA SER A 392 6.09 16.39 2.70
C SER A 392 5.04 17.48 2.58
N ASN A 393 4.53 17.93 3.72
CA ASN A 393 3.61 19.04 3.83
C ASN A 393 3.75 19.69 5.23
N PRO A 394 4.21 20.96 5.33
CA PRO A 394 4.37 21.63 6.62
C PRO A 394 3.06 21.86 7.38
N ALA A 395 1.90 21.72 6.73
CA ALA A 395 0.59 21.86 7.36
C ALA A 395 0.02 20.54 7.90
N ILE A 396 0.70 19.41 7.68
CA ILE A 396 0.25 18.08 8.12
C ILE A 396 1.27 17.50 9.08
N ASP A 397 0.80 17.11 10.26
CA ASP A 397 1.61 16.46 11.28
C ASP A 397 1.57 14.93 11.14
N TYR A 398 2.67 14.31 11.54
CA TYR A 398 2.80 12.88 11.77
C TYR A 398 3.35 12.67 13.18
N ASN A 399 2.52 12.07 14.04
CA ASN A 399 2.83 11.86 15.45
C ASN A 399 3.28 13.15 16.17
N SER A 400 2.55 14.25 15.95
CA SER A 400 2.83 15.60 16.49
C SER A 400 4.06 16.31 15.92
N TYR A 401 4.67 15.79 14.85
CA TYR A 401 5.76 16.45 14.14
C TYR A 401 5.31 16.83 12.73
N ALA A 402 5.52 18.08 12.33
CA ALA A 402 5.26 18.51 10.96
C ALA A 402 5.98 17.60 9.96
N THR A 403 5.32 17.25 8.85
CA THR A 403 5.88 16.39 7.80
C THR A 403 6.66 17.16 6.74
N GLY A 404 6.88 18.46 6.93
CA GLY A 404 7.60 19.29 5.99
C GLY A 404 7.97 20.65 6.57
N THR A 405 8.61 21.45 5.72
CA THR A 405 8.94 22.86 5.99
C THR A 405 8.42 23.71 4.83
N SER A 406 8.63 25.01 4.86
CA SER A 406 8.33 25.85 3.69
C SER A 406 9.12 25.45 2.44
N SER A 407 10.34 24.92 2.61
CA SER A 407 11.19 24.44 1.51
C SER A 407 10.97 22.96 1.16
N ASN A 408 10.43 22.16 2.08
CA ASN A 408 10.08 20.76 1.83
C ASN A 408 8.55 20.61 1.84
N ASN A 409 7.94 20.87 0.69
CA ASN A 409 6.48 20.84 0.51
C ASN A 409 6.12 20.21 -0.84
N SER A 410 6.33 18.89 -0.94
CA SER A 410 5.93 18.08 -2.09
C SER A 410 4.45 18.23 -2.39
N ALA A 411 3.60 18.36 -1.37
CA ALA A 411 2.15 18.49 -1.56
C ALA A 411 1.77 19.72 -2.40
N SER A 412 2.44 20.85 -2.20
CA SER A 412 2.24 22.05 -3.02
C SER A 412 2.56 21.80 -4.50
N ILE A 413 3.68 21.14 -4.79
CA ILE A 413 4.12 20.84 -6.16
C ILE A 413 3.15 19.86 -6.84
N LEU A 414 2.76 18.80 -6.14
CA LEU A 414 1.81 17.81 -6.65
C LEU A 414 0.44 18.45 -6.95
N ASN A 415 -0.05 19.32 -6.08
CA ASN A 415 -1.31 20.05 -6.30
C ASN A 415 -1.22 21.03 -7.48
N ALA A 416 -0.06 21.65 -7.70
CA ALA A 416 0.14 22.58 -8.81
C ALA A 416 0.30 21.88 -10.16
N ARG A 417 0.89 20.68 -10.19
CA ARG A 417 1.25 19.98 -11.45
C ARG A 417 0.32 18.82 -11.81
N GLY A 418 -0.35 18.23 -10.83
CA GLY A 418 -1.16 17.02 -11.00
C GLY A 418 -2.21 17.14 -12.10
N ALA A 419 -2.91 18.28 -12.18
CA ALA A 419 -3.90 18.53 -13.23
C ALA A 419 -3.30 18.63 -14.64
N GLY A 420 -2.08 19.16 -14.77
CA GLY A 420 -1.38 19.22 -16.06
C GLY A 420 -0.93 17.83 -16.52
N VAL A 421 -0.46 17.00 -15.59
CA VAL A 421 -0.07 15.60 -15.88
C VAL A 421 -1.28 14.74 -16.23
N ALA A 422 -2.39 14.88 -15.49
CA ALA A 422 -3.67 14.21 -15.75
C ALA A 422 -4.35 14.63 -17.08
N ALA A 423 -3.73 15.54 -17.82
CA ALA A 423 -4.20 16.02 -19.12
C ALA A 423 -3.21 15.68 -20.24
N PHE A 424 -2.21 14.82 -19.99
CA PHE A 424 -1.28 14.40 -21.03
C PHE A 424 -1.95 13.57 -22.12
N SER A 425 -2.98 12.81 -21.75
CA SER A 425 -3.86 12.13 -22.68
C SER A 425 -5.33 12.38 -22.34
N ALA A 426 -6.21 12.17 -23.30
CA ALA A 426 -7.64 12.12 -23.02
C ALA A 426 -7.95 10.81 -22.30
N SER A 427 -8.58 10.87 -21.12
CA SER A 427 -9.00 9.67 -20.39
C SER A 427 -9.93 8.83 -21.25
N VAL A 428 -9.58 7.54 -21.36
CA VAL A 428 -10.43 6.52 -21.95
C VAL A 428 -11.21 5.83 -20.82
N THR A 429 -12.51 5.70 -20.98
CA THR A 429 -13.38 4.98 -20.04
C THR A 429 -13.62 3.56 -20.53
N GLN A 430 -14.03 2.65 -19.63
CA GLN A 430 -14.25 1.25 -20.01
C GLN A 430 -15.36 1.09 -21.06
N SER A 431 -16.30 2.03 -21.16
CA SER A 431 -17.30 2.07 -22.24
C SER A 431 -16.71 2.44 -23.61
N ASP A 432 -15.52 3.04 -23.64
CA ASP A 432 -14.83 3.42 -24.87
C ASP A 432 -13.94 2.29 -25.40
N LEU A 433 -13.78 1.19 -24.64
CA LEU A 433 -13.01 0.02 -25.03
C LEU A 433 -13.93 -1.15 -25.44
N PRO A 434 -13.47 -2.08 -26.31
CA PRO A 434 -14.26 -3.26 -26.68
C PRO A 434 -14.67 -4.10 -25.46
N GLU A 435 -15.87 -4.70 -25.48
CA GLU A 435 -16.54 -5.38 -24.33
C GLU A 435 -15.74 -6.47 -23.58
N ASN A 436 -14.55 -6.86 -24.04
CA ASN A 436 -13.67 -7.87 -23.41
C ASN A 436 -12.33 -7.35 -22.89
N SER A 437 -12.10 -6.03 -22.87
CA SER A 437 -10.89 -5.47 -22.23
C SER A 437 -11.22 -5.03 -20.81
N ASP A 438 -11.11 -5.96 -19.86
CA ASP A 438 -11.01 -5.54 -18.47
C ASP A 438 -9.70 -4.73 -18.32
N PRO A 439 -9.69 -3.54 -17.69
CA PRO A 439 -8.50 -2.71 -17.56
C PRO A 439 -7.38 -3.37 -16.72
N ILE A 440 -7.67 -4.54 -16.14
CA ILE A 440 -6.76 -5.34 -15.32
C ILE A 440 -6.51 -6.73 -15.96
N THR A 441 -7.10 -7.01 -17.13
CA THR A 441 -6.68 -8.14 -17.97
C THR A 441 -5.44 -7.74 -18.74
N ASP A 442 -4.37 -8.52 -18.58
CA ASP A 442 -3.18 -8.42 -19.42
C ASP A 442 -3.61 -8.82 -20.84
N PRO A 443 -3.43 -7.96 -21.86
CA PRO A 443 -3.76 -8.34 -23.25
C PRO A 443 -2.91 -9.52 -23.75
N GLY A 444 -1.95 -10.00 -22.97
CA GLY A 444 -1.01 -11.04 -23.35
C GLY A 444 0.08 -10.47 -24.23
N LEU A 445 1.20 -11.20 -24.34
CA LEU A 445 2.26 -10.83 -25.26
C LEU A 445 1.70 -10.79 -26.69
N PRO A 446 1.98 -9.74 -27.49
CA PRO A 446 1.58 -9.73 -28.89
C PRO A 446 2.38 -10.80 -29.65
N GLY A 447 1.72 -11.90 -29.98
CA GLY A 447 2.13 -12.85 -31.01
C GLY A 447 2.71 -14.18 -30.53
N GLU A 448 1.83 -15.10 -30.12
CA GLU A 448 1.93 -16.48 -30.64
C GLU A 448 0.59 -16.81 -31.33
N PRO A 449 0.59 -17.32 -32.57
CA PRO A 449 -0.64 -17.76 -33.19
C PRO A 449 -1.18 -18.94 -32.38
N CYS A 450 -2.44 -18.85 -31.96
CA CYS A 450 -3.18 -20.01 -31.47
C CYS A 450 -3.10 -21.12 -32.52
N THR A 451 -2.31 -22.15 -32.27
CA THR A 451 -2.47 -23.44 -32.94
C THR A 451 -3.35 -24.30 -32.06
N ASP A 452 -4.66 -24.18 -32.26
CA ASP A 452 -5.55 -25.31 -32.04
C ASP A 452 -5.16 -26.40 -33.04
N SER A 453 -4.39 -27.38 -32.59
CA SER A 453 -4.49 -28.73 -33.12
C SER A 453 -4.14 -29.74 -32.03
N GLU A 454 -5.17 -30.50 -31.64
CA GLU A 454 -5.01 -31.79 -30.98
C GLU A 454 -4.00 -32.63 -31.78
N ALA A 455 -2.83 -32.88 -31.20
CA ALA A 455 -1.98 -33.96 -31.65
C ALA A 455 -2.61 -35.28 -31.17
N PRO A 456 -2.96 -36.22 -32.06
CA PRO A 456 -3.44 -37.54 -31.63
C PRO A 456 -2.30 -38.34 -30.99
N PRO A 457 -2.61 -39.29 -30.10
CA PRO A 457 -1.60 -40.02 -29.36
C PRO A 457 -0.75 -40.89 -30.28
N ALA A 458 0.55 -40.91 -30.00
CA ALA A 458 1.54 -41.75 -30.66
C ALA A 458 1.12 -43.23 -30.62
N SER A 459 1.06 -43.87 -31.79
CA SER A 459 0.93 -45.32 -31.90
C SER A 459 2.23 -46.00 -31.48
N ALA A 460 2.10 -47.02 -30.63
CA ALA A 460 3.13 -48.00 -30.35
C ALA A 460 3.03 -49.18 -31.33
N SER A 461 4.18 -49.86 -31.55
CA SER A 461 4.43 -51.13 -32.27
C SER A 461 4.29 -51.08 -33.81
N GLU A 462 5.18 -51.65 -34.63
CA GLU A 462 6.26 -52.66 -34.46
C GLU A 462 7.59 -52.24 -35.12
#